data_AF-A0A921HYT1-F1
#
_entry.id   AF-A0A921HYT1-F1
#
_cell.length_a   1.000
_cell.length_b   1.000
_cell.length_c   1.000
_cell.angle_alpha   90.00
_cell.angle_beta   90.00
_cell.angle_gamma   90.00
#
_symmetry.space_group_name_H-M   'P 1'
#
loop_
_entity.id
_entity.type
_entity.pdbx_description
1 polymer ?
#
loop_
_entity_poly.entity_id
_entity_poly.type
_entity_poly.pdbx_seq_one_letter_code
_entity_poly.pdbx_strand_id
1 'polypeptide(L)'
;PEKVSAFETFIESLRALPVVLDYRQHDQITGTISHLPHIIAASLVCLVRDTDTKDELMKQLAAGGFKDITRIASSSPTMWQHICLNNKENIALILERYIHMLQEAEEAVSEGDAQALYQLFDSSRNYRNSIPGGSSGPIKKVFAVYCDIIDEAGGIATIATILASNNINIKNIGIVHNREFEEGVLRIEFYDDASSRKAAQLLQKYRYIVYERQ
;
A
#
# COMPACT_ATOMS: atom_id res chain seq x y z
N PRO A 1 22.61 -19.29 -16.78
CA PRO A 1 22.97 -17.86 -16.72
C PRO A 1 22.48 -17.07 -17.93
N GLU A 2 22.84 -17.50 -19.15
CA GLU A 2 22.50 -16.78 -20.39
C GLU A 2 20.99 -16.69 -20.66
N LYS A 3 20.23 -17.79 -20.45
CA LYS A 3 18.75 -17.78 -20.58
C LYS A 3 18.06 -16.88 -19.55
N VAL A 4 18.59 -16.80 -18.33
CA VAL A 4 18.04 -15.94 -17.28
C VAL A 4 18.26 -14.48 -17.65
N SER A 5 19.48 -14.12 -18.05
CA SER A 5 19.82 -12.77 -18.50
C SER A 5 19.02 -12.32 -19.74
N ALA A 6 18.80 -13.22 -20.71
CA ALA A 6 17.94 -12.93 -21.85
C ALA A 6 16.48 -12.67 -21.43
N PHE A 7 15.97 -13.43 -20.46
CA PHE A 7 14.62 -13.23 -19.94
C PHE A 7 14.52 -11.95 -19.10
N GLU A 8 15.52 -11.64 -18.27
CA GLU A 8 15.59 -10.37 -17.53
C GLU A 8 15.55 -9.17 -18.49
N THR A 9 16.38 -9.20 -19.55
CA THR A 9 16.40 -8.17 -20.59
C THR A 9 15.02 -8.02 -21.26
N PHE A 10 14.36 -9.14 -21.54
CA PHE A 10 13.00 -9.11 -22.08
C PHE A 10 12.00 -8.47 -21.11
N ILE A 11 12.02 -8.85 -19.82
CA ILE A 11 11.14 -8.28 -18.79
C ILE A 11 11.42 -6.77 -18.59
N GLU A 12 12.68 -6.35 -18.62
CA GLU A 12 13.07 -4.94 -18.58
C GLU A 12 12.57 -4.16 -19.80
N SER A 13 12.54 -4.79 -20.99
CA SER A 13 11.99 -4.17 -22.20
C SER A 13 10.49 -3.88 -22.07
N LEU A 14 9.78 -4.63 -21.22
CA LEU A 14 8.38 -4.38 -20.84
C LEU A 14 8.24 -3.30 -19.76
N ARG A 15 9.34 -2.64 -19.37
CA ARG A 15 9.44 -1.66 -18.28
C ARG A 15 9.11 -2.22 -16.89
N ALA A 16 9.15 -3.54 -16.74
CA ALA A 16 9.05 -4.20 -15.44
C ALA A 16 10.44 -4.27 -14.78
N LEU A 17 10.45 -4.54 -13.47
CA LEU A 17 11.67 -4.71 -12.68
C LEU A 17 11.83 -6.20 -12.38
N PRO A 18 12.67 -6.95 -13.11
CA PRO A 18 12.89 -8.36 -12.80
C PRO A 18 13.60 -8.49 -11.46
N VAL A 19 13.22 -9.51 -10.70
CA VAL A 19 13.92 -9.92 -9.48
C VAL A 19 14.16 -11.41 -9.57
N VAL A 20 15.42 -11.82 -9.58
CA VAL A 20 15.80 -13.24 -9.57
C VAL A 20 15.82 -13.73 -8.13
N LEU A 21 14.99 -14.74 -7.84
CA LEU A 21 14.83 -15.33 -6.52
C LEU A 21 14.87 -16.86 -6.61
N ASP A 22 15.32 -17.49 -5.53
CA ASP A 22 15.06 -18.92 -5.33
C ASP A 22 13.55 -19.15 -5.12
N TYR A 23 13.05 -20.27 -5.63
CA TYR A 23 11.61 -20.55 -5.60
C TYR A 23 11.08 -20.72 -4.16
N ARG A 24 11.87 -21.26 -3.23
CA ARG A 24 11.46 -21.42 -1.83
C ARG A 24 11.34 -20.06 -1.15
N GLN A 25 12.30 -19.19 -1.43
CA GLN A 25 12.29 -17.82 -0.94
C GLN A 25 11.10 -17.04 -1.51
N HIS A 26 10.81 -17.19 -2.81
CA HIS A 26 9.63 -16.61 -3.43
C HIS A 26 8.33 -17.06 -2.75
N ASP A 27 8.17 -18.36 -2.52
CA ASP A 27 6.95 -18.92 -1.94
C ASP A 27 6.76 -18.50 -0.48
N GLN A 28 7.83 -18.40 0.29
CA GLN A 28 7.78 -17.86 1.65
C GLN A 28 7.37 -16.37 1.64
N ILE A 29 8.03 -15.55 0.82
CA ILE A 29 7.75 -14.11 0.73
C ILE A 29 6.31 -13.89 0.30
N THR A 30 5.90 -14.45 -0.84
CA THR A 30 4.54 -14.29 -1.39
C THR A 30 3.48 -14.91 -0.48
N GLY A 31 3.82 -15.98 0.26
CA GLY A 31 3.00 -16.52 1.33
C GLY A 31 2.58 -15.45 2.34
N THR A 32 3.54 -14.64 2.82
CA THR A 32 3.28 -13.61 3.84
C THR A 32 2.67 -12.34 3.25
N ILE A 33 3.21 -11.81 2.15
CA ILE A 33 2.83 -10.48 1.64
C ILE A 33 1.69 -10.50 0.61
N SER A 34 1.24 -11.69 0.17
CA SER A 34 0.18 -11.84 -0.84
C SER A 34 -0.85 -12.89 -0.45
N HIS A 35 -0.45 -14.13 -0.13
CA HIS A 35 -1.41 -15.23 0.07
C HIS A 35 -2.18 -15.12 1.39
N LEU A 36 -1.47 -14.91 2.51
CA LEU A 36 -2.10 -14.69 3.81
C LEU A 36 -3.09 -13.50 3.77
N PRO A 37 -2.76 -12.31 3.22
CA PRO A 37 -3.71 -11.22 3.05
C PRO A 37 -5.02 -11.61 2.34
N HIS A 38 -4.98 -12.48 1.33
CA HIS A 38 -6.20 -12.94 0.66
C HIS A 38 -7.06 -13.83 1.56
N ILE A 39 -6.44 -14.70 2.35
CA ILE A 39 -7.14 -15.54 3.33
C ILE A 39 -7.81 -14.64 4.39
N ILE A 40 -7.08 -13.68 4.95
CA ILE A 40 -7.59 -12.74 5.96
C ILE A 40 -8.76 -11.93 5.42
N ALA A 41 -8.62 -11.38 4.20
CA ALA A 41 -9.69 -10.62 3.57
C ALA A 41 -10.95 -11.47 3.36
N ALA A 42 -10.80 -12.70 2.85
CA ALA A 42 -11.91 -13.62 2.63
C ALA A 42 -12.58 -14.05 3.95
N SER A 43 -11.79 -14.41 4.97
CA SER A 43 -12.33 -14.82 6.27
C SER A 43 -13.03 -13.67 6.99
N LEU A 44 -12.52 -12.43 6.86
CA LEU A 44 -13.16 -11.25 7.43
C LEU A 44 -14.52 -10.95 6.78
N VAL A 45 -14.63 -11.10 5.44
CA VAL A 45 -15.91 -10.98 4.73
C VAL A 45 -16.89 -12.08 5.17
N CYS A 46 -16.42 -13.32 5.31
CA CYS A 46 -17.25 -14.41 5.81
C CYS A 46 -17.72 -14.14 7.24
N LEU A 47 -16.85 -13.66 8.14
CA LEU A 47 -17.23 -13.32 9.51
C LEU A 47 -18.34 -12.27 9.55
N VAL A 48 -18.22 -11.20 8.76
CA VAL A 48 -19.26 -10.17 8.67
C VAL A 48 -20.57 -10.75 8.14
N ARG A 49 -20.51 -11.57 7.08
CA ARG A 49 -21.71 -12.25 6.56
C ARG A 49 -22.38 -13.13 7.61
N ASP A 50 -21.60 -13.89 8.36
CA ASP A 50 -22.10 -14.90 9.30
C ASP A 50 -22.59 -14.30 10.63
N THR A 51 -22.15 -13.08 10.94
CA THR A 51 -22.54 -12.33 12.15
C THR A 51 -23.46 -11.14 11.85
N ASP A 52 -23.85 -10.94 10.59
CA ASP A 52 -24.74 -9.84 10.23
C ASP A 52 -26.11 -10.02 10.90
N THR A 53 -26.74 -8.88 11.15
CA THR A 53 -28.10 -8.79 11.61
C THR A 53 -29.08 -9.24 10.51
N LYS A 54 -30.31 -9.59 10.91
CA LYS A 54 -31.37 -9.93 9.96
C LYS A 54 -31.68 -8.82 8.94
N ASP A 55 -31.46 -7.57 9.34
CA ASP A 55 -31.69 -6.38 8.51
C ASP A 55 -30.46 -6.02 7.65
N GLU A 56 -29.42 -6.86 7.63
CA GLU A 56 -28.15 -6.64 6.92
C GLU A 56 -27.44 -5.33 7.31
N LEU A 57 -27.57 -4.91 8.57
CA LEU A 57 -27.01 -3.65 9.06
C LEU A 57 -25.49 -3.57 8.86
N MET A 58 -24.74 -4.66 9.06
CA MET A 58 -23.29 -4.62 8.85
C MET A 58 -22.96 -4.43 7.38
N LYS A 59 -23.64 -5.11 6.47
CA LYS A 59 -23.49 -4.92 5.03
C LYS A 59 -23.87 -3.50 4.59
N GLN A 60 -24.91 -2.89 5.17
CA GLN A 60 -25.32 -1.52 4.89
C GLN A 60 -24.31 -0.49 5.43
N LEU A 61 -23.75 -0.74 6.61
CA LEU A 61 -22.79 0.15 7.28
C LEU A 61 -21.33 -0.10 6.90
N ALA A 62 -21.02 -1.17 6.18
CA ALA A 62 -19.70 -1.50 5.65
C ALA A 62 -19.28 -0.49 4.57
N ALA A 63 -19.04 0.76 4.98
CA ALA A 63 -18.60 1.84 4.12
C ALA A 63 -17.07 1.82 3.91
N GLY A 64 -16.64 2.43 2.80
CA GLY A 64 -15.25 2.79 2.46
C GLY A 64 -14.18 1.81 2.93
N GLY A 65 -13.64 2.06 4.12
CA GLY A 65 -12.51 1.33 4.68
C GLY A 65 -12.68 -0.20 4.73
N PHE A 66 -13.87 -0.72 5.06
CA PHE A 66 -14.08 -2.18 5.05
C PHE A 66 -13.95 -2.74 3.63
N LYS A 67 -14.60 -2.09 2.66
CA LYS A 67 -14.59 -2.51 1.25
C LYS A 67 -13.20 -2.36 0.63
N ASP A 68 -12.43 -1.36 1.06
CA ASP A 68 -11.06 -1.14 0.59
C ASP A 68 -10.10 -2.21 1.10
N ILE A 69 -10.17 -2.55 2.40
CA ILE A 69 -9.35 -3.60 3.02
C ILE A 69 -9.70 -4.97 2.44
N THR A 70 -10.98 -5.23 2.21
CA THR A 70 -11.48 -6.52 1.71
C THR A 70 -11.58 -6.61 0.19
N ARG A 71 -11.14 -5.58 -0.56
CA ARG A 71 -11.24 -5.53 -2.03
C ARG A 71 -10.70 -6.79 -2.70
N ILE A 72 -9.61 -7.34 -2.17
CA ILE A 72 -8.96 -8.53 -2.72
C ILE A 72 -9.74 -9.84 -2.49
N ALA A 73 -10.70 -9.87 -1.58
CA ALA A 73 -11.60 -11.01 -1.38
C ALA A 73 -12.51 -11.27 -2.58
N SER A 74 -12.67 -10.30 -3.48
CA SER A 74 -13.41 -10.46 -4.74
C SER A 74 -12.60 -11.12 -5.87
N SER A 75 -11.39 -11.61 -5.58
CA SER A 75 -10.53 -12.29 -6.55
C SER A 75 -11.06 -13.69 -6.92
N SER A 76 -10.54 -14.27 -8.02
CA SER A 76 -10.97 -15.59 -8.51
C SER A 76 -10.81 -16.70 -7.45
N PRO A 77 -11.90 -17.39 -7.05
CA PRO A 77 -11.82 -18.47 -6.09
C PRO A 77 -10.96 -19.65 -6.57
N THR A 78 -11.09 -20.02 -7.85
CA THR A 78 -10.31 -21.14 -8.44
C THR A 78 -8.82 -20.84 -8.44
N MET A 79 -8.41 -19.61 -8.78
CA MET A 79 -7.00 -19.21 -8.75
C MET A 79 -6.45 -19.30 -7.31
N TRP A 80 -7.16 -18.72 -6.34
CA TRP A 80 -6.71 -18.69 -4.96
C TRP A 80 -6.70 -20.06 -4.30
N GLN A 81 -7.65 -20.92 -4.64
CA GLN A 81 -7.61 -22.34 -4.26
C GLN A 81 -6.32 -23.00 -4.76
N HIS A 82 -5.96 -22.81 -6.03
CA HIS A 82 -4.75 -23.40 -6.59
C HIS A 82 -3.49 -22.84 -5.91
N ILE A 83 -3.42 -21.53 -5.68
CA ILE A 83 -2.31 -20.89 -4.96
C ILE A 83 -2.15 -21.49 -3.57
N CYS A 84 -3.24 -21.60 -2.81
CA CYS A 84 -3.22 -22.16 -1.47
C CYS A 84 -2.79 -23.63 -1.46
N LEU A 85 -3.22 -24.44 -2.42
CA LEU A 85 -2.83 -25.85 -2.51
C LEU A 85 -1.36 -26.03 -2.90
N ASN A 86 -0.82 -25.17 -3.77
CA ASN A 86 0.58 -25.24 -4.19
C ASN A 86 1.55 -24.72 -3.12
N ASN A 87 1.15 -23.70 -2.35
CA ASN A 87 1.99 -23.09 -1.31
C ASN A 87 1.51 -23.41 0.13
N LYS A 88 0.88 -24.57 0.31
CA LYS A 88 0.16 -24.95 1.55
C LYS A 88 1.04 -24.94 2.80
N GLU A 89 2.30 -25.39 2.68
CA GLU A 89 3.19 -25.56 3.82
C GLU A 89 3.62 -24.22 4.40
N ASN A 90 4.05 -23.28 3.56
CA ASN A 90 4.38 -21.93 4.01
C ASN A 90 3.13 -21.22 4.53
N ILE A 91 2.00 -21.32 3.82
CA ILE A 91 0.75 -20.67 4.25
C ILE A 91 0.30 -21.16 5.62
N ALA A 92 0.35 -22.47 5.88
CA ALA A 92 -0.05 -23.02 7.18
C ALA A 92 0.81 -22.46 8.33
N LEU A 93 2.13 -22.43 8.15
CA LEU A 93 3.09 -21.94 9.15
C LEU A 93 2.96 -20.42 9.39
N ILE A 94 2.70 -19.67 8.32
CA ILE A 94 2.44 -18.23 8.36
C ILE A 94 1.10 -17.93 9.04
N LEU A 95 0.06 -18.71 8.74
CA LEU A 95 -1.27 -18.56 9.32
C LEU A 95 -1.25 -18.87 10.83
N GLU A 96 -0.54 -19.91 11.25
CA GLU A 96 -0.35 -20.23 12.67
C GLU A 96 0.28 -19.06 13.43
N ARG A 97 1.34 -18.45 12.87
CA ARG A 97 1.96 -17.25 13.45
C ARG A 97 0.99 -16.07 13.53
N TYR A 98 0.17 -15.88 12.49
CA TYR A 98 -0.82 -14.81 12.49
C TYR A 98 -1.93 -15.04 13.51
N ILE A 99 -2.37 -16.29 13.69
CA ILE A 99 -3.33 -16.67 14.73
C ILE A 99 -2.77 -16.33 16.12
N HIS A 100 -1.50 -16.64 16.39
CA HIS A 100 -0.86 -16.27 17.65
C HIS A 100 -0.90 -14.75 17.90
N MET A 101 -0.60 -13.95 16.87
CA MET A 101 -0.70 -12.48 16.99
C MET A 101 -2.14 -12.01 17.25
N LEU A 102 -3.14 -12.67 16.69
CA LEU A 102 -4.55 -12.36 16.96
C LEU A 102 -4.94 -12.73 18.40
N GLN A 103 -4.39 -13.82 18.95
CA GLN A 103 -4.60 -14.22 20.34
C GLN A 103 -3.96 -13.22 21.32
N GLU A 104 -2.74 -12.76 21.05
CA GLU A 104 -2.10 -11.69 21.84
C GLU A 104 -2.94 -10.39 21.82
N ALA A 105 -3.48 -10.04 20.65
CA ALA A 105 -4.36 -8.87 20.52
C ALA A 105 -5.70 -9.07 21.26
N GLU A 106 -6.28 -10.26 21.20
CA GLU A 106 -7.49 -10.63 21.95
C GLU A 106 -7.27 -10.50 23.47
N GLU A 107 -6.16 -11.04 23.98
CA GLU A 107 -5.79 -10.96 25.39
C GLU A 107 -5.64 -9.51 25.84
N ALA A 108 -4.88 -8.69 25.08
CA ALA A 108 -4.71 -7.27 25.39
C ALA A 108 -6.05 -6.50 25.41
N VAL A 109 -6.98 -6.81 24.51
CA VAL A 109 -8.33 -6.22 24.53
C VAL A 109 -9.13 -6.68 25.74
N SER A 110 -9.10 -7.98 26.05
CA SER A 110 -9.85 -8.59 27.16
C SER A 110 -9.40 -8.06 28.52
N GLU A 111 -8.09 -7.87 28.70
CA GLU A 111 -7.49 -7.33 29.92
C GLU A 111 -7.55 -5.80 30.01
N GLY A 112 -7.89 -5.13 28.91
CA GLY A 112 -7.84 -3.66 28.84
C GLY A 112 -6.42 -3.11 28.90
N ASP A 113 -5.42 -3.85 28.40
CA ASP A 113 -4.03 -3.42 28.38
C ASP A 113 -3.81 -2.34 27.30
N ALA A 114 -4.02 -1.09 27.72
CA ALA A 114 -3.83 0.09 26.87
C ALA A 114 -2.41 0.19 26.30
N GLN A 115 -1.40 -0.29 27.02
CA GLN A 115 -0.01 -0.17 26.62
C GLN A 115 0.35 -1.18 25.53
N ALA A 116 -0.10 -2.43 25.66
CA ALA A 116 0.05 -3.46 24.63
C ALA A 116 -0.67 -3.07 23.33
N LEU A 117 -1.91 -2.58 23.44
CA LEU A 117 -2.68 -2.10 22.28
C LEU A 117 -2.00 -0.92 21.58
N TYR A 118 -1.50 0.05 22.35
CA TYR A 118 -0.74 1.17 21.78
C TYR A 118 0.48 0.67 21.00
N GLN A 119 1.25 -0.25 21.57
CA GLN A 119 2.44 -0.80 20.91
C GLN A 119 2.12 -1.55 19.63
N LEU A 120 1.02 -2.33 19.58
CA LEU A 120 0.56 -3.00 18.37
C LEU A 120 0.26 -1.98 17.25
N PHE A 121 -0.46 -0.91 17.55
CA PHE A 121 -0.80 0.12 16.55
C PHE A 121 0.40 0.98 16.16
N ASP A 122 1.27 1.35 17.09
CA ASP A 122 2.45 2.16 16.80
C ASP A 122 3.48 1.40 15.95
N SER A 123 3.79 0.16 16.33
CA SER A 123 4.72 -0.69 15.58
C SER A 123 4.22 -0.96 14.16
N SER A 124 2.92 -1.24 13.99
CA SER A 124 2.31 -1.44 12.68
C SER A 124 2.30 -0.16 11.83
N ARG A 125 2.01 1.02 12.43
CA ARG A 125 2.11 2.33 11.76
C ARG A 125 3.54 2.57 11.27
N ASN A 126 4.53 2.37 12.13
CA ASN A 126 5.94 2.62 11.82
C ASN A 126 6.43 1.72 10.69
N TYR A 127 6.14 0.42 10.76
CA TYR A 127 6.52 -0.51 9.69
C TYR A 127 5.81 -0.16 8.38
N ARG A 128 4.49 0.11 8.41
CA ARG A 128 3.72 0.50 7.22
C ARG A 128 4.25 1.77 6.56
N ASN A 129 4.58 2.79 7.34
CA ASN A 129 5.11 4.06 6.84
C ASN A 129 6.53 3.94 6.27
N SER A 130 7.28 2.91 6.66
CA SER A 130 8.60 2.64 6.09
C SER A 130 8.52 2.00 4.69
N ILE A 131 7.37 1.42 4.32
CA ILE A 131 7.15 0.86 2.99
C ILE A 131 7.10 2.03 1.99
N PRO A 132 7.99 2.07 0.98
CA PRO A 132 7.99 3.14 0.00
C PRO A 132 6.63 3.26 -0.70
N GLY A 133 6.07 4.47 -0.74
CA GLY A 133 4.76 4.74 -1.35
C GLY A 133 4.70 4.66 -2.88
N GLY A 134 5.78 4.19 -3.52
CA GLY A 134 5.88 4.01 -4.97
C GLY A 134 5.70 2.55 -5.37
N SER A 135 4.93 2.31 -6.42
CA SER A 135 4.82 1.00 -7.06
C SER A 135 6.20 0.45 -7.47
N SER A 136 6.53 -0.71 -6.90
CA SER A 136 7.52 -1.70 -7.36
C SER A 136 9.01 -1.40 -7.12
N GLY A 137 9.61 -2.11 -6.15
CA GLY A 137 11.02 -2.53 -6.19
C GLY A 137 11.88 -2.19 -4.95
N PRO A 138 12.99 -2.92 -4.71
CA PRO A 138 13.70 -2.91 -3.43
C PRO A 138 14.45 -1.62 -3.10
N ILE A 139 14.93 -0.87 -4.10
CA ILE A 139 15.63 0.40 -3.87
C ILE A 139 15.42 1.29 -5.09
N LYS A 140 14.42 2.17 -5.04
CA LYS A 140 14.42 3.39 -5.87
C LYS A 140 14.22 4.56 -4.92
N LYS A 141 15.16 5.52 -4.95
CA LYS A 141 14.96 6.81 -4.29
C LYS A 141 13.63 7.39 -4.78
N VAL A 142 12.73 7.65 -3.85
CA VAL A 142 11.44 8.27 -4.14
C VAL A 142 11.71 9.76 -4.21
N PHE A 143 11.72 10.32 -5.41
CA PHE A 143 11.80 11.76 -5.60
C PHE A 143 10.37 12.29 -5.52
N ALA A 144 10.00 12.86 -4.37
CA ALA A 144 8.65 13.34 -4.14
C ALA A 144 8.63 14.75 -3.56
N VAL A 145 7.62 15.52 -3.98
CA VAL A 145 7.29 16.84 -3.47
C VAL A 145 5.93 16.76 -2.78
N TYR A 146 5.82 17.36 -1.62
CA TYR A 146 4.57 17.50 -0.87
C TYR A 146 4.15 18.96 -0.93
N CYS A 147 2.92 19.21 -1.35
CA CYS A 147 2.40 20.54 -1.62
C CYS A 147 1.02 20.69 -0.99
N ASP A 148 0.79 21.76 -0.25
CA ASP A 148 -0.57 22.08 0.20
C ASP A 148 -1.43 22.39 -1.01
N ILE A 149 -2.67 21.92 -0.96
CA ILE A 149 -3.66 22.20 -1.99
C ILE A 149 -4.97 22.66 -1.34
N ILE A 150 -5.53 23.73 -1.91
CA ILE A 150 -6.86 24.20 -1.55
C ILE A 150 -7.88 23.18 -2.07
N ASP A 151 -8.79 22.74 -1.20
CA ASP A 151 -9.85 21.77 -1.54
C ASP A 151 -10.97 22.45 -2.34
N GLU A 152 -10.64 22.82 -3.58
CA GLU A 152 -11.56 23.42 -4.55
C GLU A 152 -11.43 22.80 -5.94
N ALA A 153 -12.50 22.93 -6.73
CA ALA A 153 -12.52 22.43 -8.09
C ALA A 153 -11.38 23.06 -8.92
N GLY A 154 -10.47 22.22 -9.43
CA GLY A 154 -9.35 22.65 -10.26
C GLY A 154 -8.02 22.83 -9.52
N GLY A 155 -7.96 22.64 -8.19
CA GLY A 155 -6.69 22.71 -7.44
C GLY A 155 -5.61 21.79 -8.02
N ILE A 156 -5.94 20.51 -8.21
CA ILE A 156 -5.00 19.50 -8.77
C ILE A 156 -4.65 19.82 -10.22
N ALA A 157 -5.66 20.23 -11.00
CA ALA A 157 -5.48 20.56 -12.41
C ALA A 157 -4.51 21.74 -12.60
N THR A 158 -4.55 22.73 -11.71
CA THR A 158 -3.66 23.89 -11.73
C THR A 158 -2.21 23.46 -11.53
N ILE A 159 -1.94 22.65 -10.50
CA ILE A 159 -0.60 22.12 -10.23
C ILE A 159 -0.10 21.26 -11.40
N ALA A 160 -0.94 20.36 -11.91
CA ALA A 160 -0.59 19.52 -13.05
C ALA A 160 -0.26 20.37 -14.31
N THR A 161 -1.02 21.43 -14.54
CA THR A 161 -0.81 22.35 -15.67
C THR A 161 0.48 23.15 -15.53
N ILE A 162 0.80 23.63 -14.31
CA ILE A 162 2.05 24.33 -14.01
C ILE A 162 3.27 23.43 -14.33
N LEU A 163 3.24 22.19 -13.86
CA LEU A 163 4.32 21.22 -14.08
C LEU A 163 4.44 20.86 -15.57
N ALA A 164 3.32 20.58 -16.23
CA ALA A 164 3.29 20.26 -17.66
C ALA A 164 3.82 21.41 -18.53
N SER A 165 3.41 22.65 -18.24
CA SER A 165 3.85 23.85 -18.98
C SER A 165 5.35 24.14 -18.84
N ASN A 166 6.02 23.51 -17.87
CA ASN A 166 7.45 23.63 -17.62
C ASN A 166 8.24 22.35 -17.99
N ASN A 167 7.61 21.45 -18.76
CA ASN A 167 8.15 20.16 -19.20
C ASN A 167 8.62 19.28 -18.04
N ILE A 168 7.85 19.23 -16.94
CA ILE A 168 8.13 18.35 -15.80
C ILE A 168 7.13 17.20 -15.83
N ASN A 169 7.64 15.99 -16.05
CA ASN A 169 6.82 14.77 -16.08
C ASN A 169 6.54 14.26 -14.66
N ILE A 170 5.27 14.01 -14.39
CA ILE A 170 4.79 13.42 -13.14
C ILE A 170 4.83 11.89 -13.28
N LYS A 171 5.48 11.21 -12.33
CA LYS A 171 5.48 9.75 -12.24
C LYS A 171 4.21 9.25 -11.53
N ASN A 172 3.83 9.90 -10.45
CA ASN A 172 2.62 9.59 -9.68
C ASN A 172 2.11 10.85 -8.97
N ILE A 173 0.81 10.93 -8.74
CA ILE A 173 0.17 12.04 -8.04
C ILE A 173 -0.93 11.48 -7.15
N GLY A 174 -0.96 11.91 -5.89
CA GLY A 174 -1.95 11.41 -4.94
C GLY A 174 -2.18 12.39 -3.80
N ILE A 175 -3.39 12.36 -3.25
CA ILE A 175 -3.72 13.12 -2.04
C ILE A 175 -3.33 12.27 -0.84
N VAL A 176 -2.57 12.85 0.08
CA VAL A 176 -2.23 12.23 1.36
C VAL A 176 -3.22 12.73 2.39
N HIS A 177 -4.10 11.84 2.84
CA HIS A 177 -4.96 12.11 3.99
C HIS A 177 -4.20 11.75 5.27
N ASN A 178 -3.60 12.74 5.92
CA ASN A 178 -3.07 12.56 7.28
C ASN A 178 -3.87 13.46 8.24
N ARG A 179 -4.49 12.86 9.26
CA ARG A 179 -5.32 13.57 10.27
C ARG A 179 -4.54 14.57 11.14
N GLU A 180 -3.21 14.61 11.02
CA GLU A 180 -2.32 15.57 11.69
C GLU A 180 -2.07 16.87 10.88
N PHE A 181 -2.54 16.96 9.64
CA PHE A 181 -2.44 18.16 8.80
C PHE A 181 -3.85 18.69 8.47
N GLU A 182 -4.11 19.97 8.71
CA GLU A 182 -5.44 20.59 8.58
C GLU A 182 -5.91 20.73 7.11
N GLU A 183 -4.98 20.72 6.15
CA GLU A 183 -5.26 20.85 4.72
C GLU A 183 -4.77 19.61 3.94
N GLY A 184 -5.46 19.29 2.83
CA GLY A 184 -5.07 18.16 1.99
C GLY A 184 -3.67 18.37 1.42
N VAL A 185 -2.76 17.42 1.64
CA VAL A 185 -1.40 17.49 1.09
C VAL A 185 -1.34 16.67 -0.19
N LEU A 186 -1.01 17.32 -1.30
CA LEU A 186 -0.76 16.65 -2.57
C LEU A 186 0.68 16.12 -2.60
N ARG A 187 0.84 14.82 -2.78
CA ARG A 187 2.13 14.15 -2.98
C ARG A 187 2.33 13.90 -4.47
N ILE A 188 3.41 14.45 -5.01
CA ILE A 188 3.78 14.34 -6.43
C ILE A 188 5.12 13.61 -6.51
N GLU A 189 5.15 12.45 -7.17
CA GLU A 189 6.37 11.69 -7.43
C GLU A 189 6.94 12.00 -8.81
N PHE A 190 8.26 12.02 -8.91
CA PHE A 190 9.03 12.26 -10.12
C PHE A 190 9.95 11.08 -10.44
N TYR A 191 10.43 11.04 -11.69
CA TYR A 191 11.33 9.99 -12.16
C TYR A 191 12.78 10.19 -11.68
N ASP A 192 13.18 11.43 -11.40
CA ASP A 192 14.54 11.82 -11.03
C ASP A 192 14.57 13.02 -10.07
N ASP A 193 15.71 13.20 -9.40
CA ASP A 193 15.96 14.24 -8.40
C ASP A 193 15.90 15.66 -8.99
N ALA A 194 16.39 15.84 -10.22
CA ALA A 194 16.44 17.15 -10.87
C ALA A 194 15.02 17.66 -11.17
N SER A 195 14.14 16.78 -11.66
CA SER A 195 12.72 17.04 -11.89
C SER A 195 12.02 17.40 -10.58
N SER A 196 12.30 16.68 -9.49
CA SER A 196 11.73 16.95 -8.17
C SER A 196 12.14 18.31 -7.62
N ARG A 197 13.44 18.65 -7.68
CA ARG A 197 13.94 19.97 -7.24
C ARG A 197 13.38 21.11 -8.10
N LYS A 198 13.33 20.91 -9.42
CA LYS A 198 12.75 21.90 -10.35
C LYS A 198 11.26 22.11 -10.06
N ALA A 199 10.53 21.04 -9.75
CA ALA A 199 9.13 21.12 -9.37
C ALA A 199 8.93 21.88 -8.06
N ALA A 200 9.71 21.57 -7.02
CA ALA A 200 9.64 22.27 -5.73
C ALA A 200 9.87 23.78 -5.88
N GLN A 201 10.93 24.18 -6.59
CA GLN A 201 11.24 25.59 -6.86
C GLN A 201 10.13 26.28 -7.66
N LEU A 202 9.56 25.58 -8.65
CA LEU A 202 8.49 26.12 -9.47
C LEU A 202 7.22 26.34 -8.66
N LEU A 203 6.80 25.36 -7.87
CA LEU A 203 5.60 25.46 -7.04
C LEU A 203 5.73 26.55 -5.97
N GLN A 204 6.91 26.68 -5.34
CA GLN A 204 7.21 27.80 -4.44
C GLN A 204 7.13 29.16 -5.15
N LYS A 205 7.58 29.26 -6.41
CA LYS A 205 7.45 30.49 -7.21
C LYS A 205 5.99 30.87 -7.47
N TYR A 206 5.11 29.89 -7.59
CA TYR A 206 3.64 30.09 -7.68
C TYR A 206 2.96 30.22 -6.32
N ARG A 207 3.72 30.38 -5.23
CA ARG A 207 3.25 30.57 -3.84
C ARG A 207 2.55 29.37 -3.22
N TYR A 208 2.80 28.17 -3.71
CA TYR A 208 2.42 26.96 -3.00
C TYR A 208 3.38 26.69 -1.84
N ILE A 209 2.83 26.20 -0.73
CA ILE A 209 3.62 25.71 0.40
C ILE A 209 4.13 24.32 0.03
N VAL A 210 5.44 24.16 0.01
CA VAL A 210 6.11 22.92 -0.39
C VAL A 210 6.97 22.39 0.76
N TYR A 211 6.78 21.13 1.09
CA TYR A 211 7.57 20.41 2.09
C TYR A 211 8.54 19.45 1.43
N GLU A 212 9.81 19.60 1.75
CA GLU A 212 10.85 18.62 1.43
C GLU A 212 11.02 17.68 2.63
N ARG A 213 10.56 16.42 2.51
CA ARG A 213 10.94 15.38 3.48
C ARG A 213 12.29 14.80 3.06
N GLN A 214 13.29 14.92 3.93
CA GLN A 214 14.54 14.16 3.83
C GLN A 214 14.28 12.67 4.08
#